data_AF-A0A2G9YJ28-F1
#
_entry.id   AF-A0A2G9YJ28-F1
#
_cell.length_a   1.000
_cell.length_b   1.000
_cell.length_c   1.000
_cell.angle_alpha   90.00
_cell.angle_beta   90.00
_cell.angle_gamma   90.00
#
_symmetry.space_group_name_H-M   'P 1'
#
loop_
_entity.id
_entity.type
_entity.pdbx_description
1 polymer ?
#
loop_
_entity_poly.entity_id
_entity_poly.type
_entity_poly.pdbx_seq_one_letter_code
_entity_poly.pdbx_strand_id
1 'polypeptide(L)'
;MAPQQKILLAHGSGGRLTHKLIRDVFLKSLNNPILSELSDSAKIDYKEKIAFTTDSFVVSPLFFPGGDIGKLSVCGTINDLVMVGAVPEYLSLGLIIEEGLDREVLEKIINSISLHAKRAGVVIVTGDTKVVENGAADKVFINTSGVGRIINKGISINNIKCGDKIILTGNIAEHGLAVLTKRKDLDLGLSIKSDCAALNNLIVPLLRRTKAIKFMRDPTRGGIATTLNEITESSGLGIIIEEKNIPITSKVRVVSELLGIDPLYIANEGIAIMIVGKDSAKGVLNFLRRHPLGCHAQIVGEVVKQPKGRVILKTTLGTERIVDMLTAESLPRIC
;
A
#
# COMPACT_ATOMS: atom_id res chain seq x y z
N MET A 1 28.39 0.52 -29.48
CA MET A 1 27.78 -0.75 -29.00
C MET A 1 26.30 -0.49 -28.76
N ALA A 2 25.42 -1.26 -29.41
CA ALA A 2 23.99 -1.19 -29.13
C ALA A 2 23.73 -1.41 -27.62
N PRO A 3 22.76 -0.71 -27.00
CA PRO A 3 22.41 -0.97 -25.62
C PRO A 3 22.02 -2.44 -25.48
N GLN A 4 22.64 -3.13 -24.53
CA GLN A 4 22.36 -4.53 -24.25
C GLN A 4 20.89 -4.65 -23.82
N GLN A 5 20.13 -5.44 -24.58
CA GLN A 5 18.66 -5.51 -24.43
C GLN A 5 18.22 -6.28 -23.19
N LYS A 6 19.10 -7.11 -22.60
CA LYS A 6 18.81 -8.01 -21.49
C LYS A 6 19.71 -7.74 -20.29
N ILE A 7 19.18 -7.98 -19.09
CA ILE A 7 19.96 -7.99 -17.84
C ILE A 7 20.73 -9.31 -17.75
N LEU A 8 22.06 -9.21 -17.75
CA LEU A 8 23.00 -10.30 -17.48
C LEU A 8 23.37 -10.39 -16.00
N LEU A 9 23.80 -11.58 -15.54
CA LEU A 9 24.42 -11.79 -14.21
C LEU A 9 25.53 -10.77 -13.90
N ALA A 10 26.34 -10.41 -14.91
CA ALA A 10 27.42 -9.46 -14.74
C ALA A 10 26.97 -8.05 -14.30
N HIS A 11 25.69 -7.68 -14.48
CA HIS A 11 25.16 -6.43 -13.94
C HIS A 11 24.96 -6.45 -12.41
N GLY A 12 24.94 -7.63 -11.78
CA GLY A 12 24.90 -7.79 -10.32
C GLY A 12 26.26 -8.06 -9.66
N SER A 13 27.36 -8.01 -10.44
CA SER A 13 28.70 -8.45 -9.98
C SER A 13 29.54 -7.38 -9.27
N GLY A 14 29.09 -6.11 -9.25
CA GLY A 14 29.85 -4.98 -8.72
C GLY A 14 30.90 -4.41 -9.67
N GLY A 15 31.04 -4.96 -10.88
CA GLY A 15 32.02 -4.50 -11.88
C GLY A 15 31.55 -3.33 -12.75
N ARG A 16 32.26 -3.10 -13.87
CA ARG A 16 31.95 -2.00 -14.82
C ARG A 16 30.51 -2.02 -15.34
N LEU A 17 29.92 -3.21 -15.55
CA LEU A 17 28.54 -3.35 -16.01
C LEU A 17 27.53 -2.93 -14.93
N THR A 18 27.79 -3.22 -13.65
CA THR A 18 26.99 -2.73 -12.53
C THR A 18 27.01 -1.21 -12.47
N HIS A 19 28.18 -0.57 -12.49
CA HIS A 19 28.29 0.89 -12.49
C HIS A 19 27.62 1.54 -13.71
N LYS A 20 27.69 0.89 -14.88
CA LYS A 20 26.99 1.35 -16.08
C LYS A 20 25.47 1.27 -15.91
N LEU A 21 24.95 0.18 -15.35
CA LEU A 21 23.52 0.04 -15.06
C LEU A 21 23.05 1.13 -14.08
N ILE A 22 23.83 1.37 -13.01
CA ILE A 22 23.56 2.42 -12.03
C ILE A 22 23.44 3.79 -12.68
N ARG A 23 24.43 4.18 -13.48
CA ARG A 23 24.41 5.49 -14.13
C ARG A 23 23.30 5.61 -15.17
N ASP A 24 23.18 4.60 -16.05
CA ASP A 24 22.37 4.71 -17.26
C ASP A 24 20.87 4.45 -17.01
N VAL A 25 20.52 3.74 -15.92
CA VAL A 25 19.13 3.40 -15.56
C VAL A 25 18.72 4.05 -14.23
N PHE A 26 19.42 3.76 -13.12
CA PHE A 26 18.98 4.22 -11.80
C PHE A 26 19.17 5.73 -11.61
N LEU A 27 20.39 6.24 -11.75
CA LEU A 27 20.66 7.68 -11.59
C LEU A 27 19.95 8.51 -12.66
N LYS A 28 19.79 8.00 -13.88
CA LYS A 28 19.02 8.71 -14.92
C LYS A 28 17.63 9.12 -14.46
N SER A 29 16.95 8.28 -13.68
CA SER A 29 15.57 8.50 -13.24
C SER A 29 15.45 8.93 -11.78
N LEU A 30 16.41 8.59 -10.92
CA LEU A 30 16.34 8.78 -9.46
C LEU A 30 17.31 9.86 -8.93
N ASN A 31 18.04 10.55 -9.81
CA ASN A 31 19.10 11.49 -9.41
C ASN A 31 18.62 12.51 -8.36
N ASN A 32 19.40 12.63 -7.29
CA ASN A 32 19.29 13.66 -6.28
C ASN A 32 20.65 13.80 -5.56
N PRO A 33 20.92 14.92 -4.85
CA PRO A 33 22.21 15.16 -4.23
C PRO A 33 22.70 14.02 -3.31
N ILE A 34 21.80 13.40 -2.55
CA ILE A 34 22.14 12.34 -1.59
C ILE A 34 22.52 11.05 -2.34
N LEU A 35 21.67 10.60 -3.27
CA LEU A 35 21.93 9.37 -4.03
C LEU A 35 23.16 9.51 -4.95
N SER A 36 23.42 10.72 -5.46
CA SER A 36 24.53 10.98 -6.38
C SER A 36 25.91 10.85 -5.74
N GLU A 37 25.99 10.85 -4.40
CA GLU A 37 27.25 10.58 -3.69
C GLU A 37 27.74 9.13 -3.92
N LEU A 38 26.82 8.19 -4.18
CA LEU A 38 27.13 6.76 -4.39
C LEU A 38 28.04 6.18 -3.29
N SER A 39 27.90 6.65 -2.05
CA SER A 39 28.55 6.07 -0.87
C SER A 39 27.84 4.79 -0.42
N ASP A 40 28.48 4.02 0.47
CA ASP A 40 27.92 2.78 1.03
C ASP A 40 26.60 2.99 1.80
N SER A 41 26.31 4.22 2.21
CA SER A 41 25.06 4.60 2.87
C SER A 41 24.66 6.03 2.55
N ALA A 42 23.35 6.30 2.63
CA ALA A 42 22.83 7.66 2.62
C ALA A 42 22.98 8.28 4.02
N LYS A 43 23.47 9.52 4.09
CA LYS A 43 23.54 10.29 5.34
C LYS A 43 22.32 11.18 5.44
N ILE A 44 21.53 11.02 6.50
CA ILE A 44 20.27 11.75 6.71
C ILE A 44 20.22 12.27 8.14
N ASP A 45 20.02 13.57 8.30
CA ASP A 45 19.95 14.23 9.61
C ASP A 45 18.50 14.30 10.11
N TYR A 46 18.25 13.78 11.32
CA TYR A 46 16.95 13.83 11.99
C TYR A 46 17.07 14.41 13.40
N LYS A 47 16.21 15.38 13.74
CA LYS A 47 16.09 15.92 15.11
C LYS A 47 14.89 15.33 15.85
N GLU A 48 13.86 14.92 15.13
CA GLU A 48 12.61 14.41 15.66
C GLU A 48 12.55 12.88 15.69
N LYS A 49 11.52 12.32 16.34
CA LYS A 49 11.25 10.88 16.29
C LYS A 49 10.85 10.48 14.87
N ILE A 50 11.47 9.43 14.36
CA ILE A 50 11.17 8.86 13.04
C ILE A 50 10.26 7.62 13.15
N ALA A 51 9.54 7.36 12.07
CA ALA A 51 9.00 6.07 11.72
C ALA A 51 9.90 5.43 10.66
N PHE A 52 10.08 4.12 10.75
CA PHE A 52 10.86 3.33 9.82
C PHE A 52 10.06 2.05 9.50
N THR A 53 9.90 1.75 8.21
CA THR A 53 9.21 0.55 7.72
C THR A 53 9.97 -0.07 6.56
N THR A 54 9.66 -1.32 6.23
CA THR A 54 10.19 -2.02 5.07
C THR A 54 9.14 -2.99 4.56
N ASP A 55 9.04 -3.09 3.24
CA ASP A 55 8.17 -4.06 2.59
C ASP A 55 8.82 -4.63 1.33
N SER A 56 8.47 -5.87 1.03
CA SER A 56 8.92 -6.59 -0.16
C SER A 56 7.74 -6.90 -1.06
N PHE A 57 7.87 -6.51 -2.32
CA PHE A 57 6.84 -6.55 -3.34
C PHE A 57 7.16 -7.65 -4.35
N VAL A 58 6.22 -8.58 -4.51
CA VAL A 58 6.36 -9.78 -5.33
C VAL A 58 5.16 -9.97 -6.26
N VAL A 59 4.38 -8.91 -6.47
CA VAL A 59 3.19 -8.90 -7.31
C VAL A 59 3.42 -9.54 -8.68
N SER A 60 2.46 -10.36 -9.08
CA SER A 60 2.41 -10.93 -10.43
C SER A 60 1.03 -10.68 -11.03
N PRO A 61 0.91 -10.20 -12.28
CA PRO A 61 1.98 -9.76 -13.17
C PRO A 61 2.65 -8.46 -12.67
N LEU A 62 3.85 -8.14 -13.19
CA LEU A 62 4.57 -6.91 -12.86
C LEU A 62 3.82 -5.63 -13.25
N PHE A 63 2.95 -5.70 -14.26
CA PHE A 63 2.11 -4.60 -14.74
C PHE A 63 0.66 -5.05 -14.77
N PHE A 64 -0.22 -4.23 -14.19
CA PHE A 64 -1.65 -4.54 -14.05
C PHE A 64 -2.49 -3.28 -14.25
N PRO A 65 -3.82 -3.41 -14.48
CA PRO A 65 -4.68 -2.25 -14.62
C PRO A 65 -4.57 -1.34 -13.39
N GLY A 66 -4.16 -0.08 -13.59
CA GLY A 66 -4.03 0.91 -12.52
C GLY A 66 -2.66 0.97 -11.84
N GLY A 67 -1.71 0.07 -12.16
CA GLY A 67 -0.37 0.12 -11.55
C GLY A 67 0.64 -0.90 -12.05
N ASP A 68 1.76 -0.93 -11.37
CA ASP A 68 2.87 -1.84 -11.62
C ASP A 68 3.65 -2.03 -10.31
N ILE A 69 4.57 -2.99 -10.28
CA ILE A 69 5.40 -3.30 -9.10
C ILE A 69 6.21 -2.09 -8.60
N GLY A 70 6.62 -1.18 -9.48
CA GLY A 70 7.38 0.01 -9.12
C GLY A 70 6.51 1.08 -8.46
N LYS A 71 5.30 1.30 -9.00
CA LYS A 71 4.29 2.14 -8.32
C LYS A 71 3.92 1.55 -6.96
N LEU A 72 3.69 0.24 -6.91
CA LEU A 72 3.28 -0.48 -5.71
C LEU A 72 4.33 -0.34 -4.60
N SER A 73 5.61 -0.55 -4.92
CA SER A 73 6.68 -0.49 -3.92
C SER A 73 6.81 0.88 -3.27
N VAL A 74 6.66 1.94 -4.06
CA VAL A 74 6.66 3.31 -3.52
C VAL A 74 5.41 3.57 -2.70
N CYS A 75 4.22 3.22 -3.20
CA CYS A 75 2.96 3.53 -2.53
C CYS A 75 2.80 2.77 -1.20
N GLY A 76 3.08 1.46 -1.16
CA GLY A 76 2.95 0.64 0.04
C GLY A 76 3.81 1.16 1.18
N THR A 77 5.12 1.32 0.95
CA THR A 77 6.05 1.82 1.97
C THR A 77 5.73 3.24 2.46
N ILE A 78 5.20 4.10 1.57
CA ILE A 78 4.71 5.44 1.97
C ILE A 78 3.46 5.33 2.85
N ASN A 79 2.54 4.43 2.51
CA ASN A 79 1.28 4.27 3.22
C ASN A 79 1.52 3.79 4.65
N ASP A 80 2.41 2.81 4.86
CA ASP A 80 2.86 2.35 6.18
C ASP A 80 3.31 3.50 7.09
N LEU A 81 4.18 4.37 6.58
CA LEU A 81 4.69 5.53 7.32
C LEU A 81 3.55 6.49 7.70
N VAL A 82 2.63 6.72 6.77
CA VAL A 82 1.46 7.58 6.98
C VAL A 82 0.52 6.97 8.04
N MET A 83 0.36 5.64 8.06
CA MET A 83 -0.50 4.94 9.02
C MET A 83 -0.06 5.15 10.47
N VAL A 84 1.23 5.38 10.71
CA VAL A 84 1.77 5.70 12.06
C VAL A 84 1.91 7.20 12.34
N GLY A 85 1.29 8.04 11.50
CA GLY A 85 1.27 9.49 11.70
C GLY A 85 2.55 10.20 11.28
N ALA A 86 3.36 9.59 10.42
CA ALA A 86 4.57 10.20 9.88
C ALA A 86 4.35 10.91 8.54
N VAL A 87 5.23 11.87 8.26
CA VAL A 87 5.43 12.44 6.92
C VAL A 87 6.58 11.68 6.27
N PRO A 88 6.33 10.91 5.20
CA PRO A 88 7.36 10.20 4.45
C PRO A 88 8.33 11.19 3.80
N GLU A 89 9.62 10.90 3.81
CA GLU A 89 10.66 11.80 3.28
C GLU A 89 11.65 11.05 2.36
N TYR A 90 12.15 9.90 2.82
CA TYR A 90 13.19 9.15 2.09
C TYR A 90 12.84 7.67 1.99
N LEU A 91 13.20 7.06 0.87
CA LEU A 91 13.11 5.62 0.66
C LEU A 91 14.48 5.04 0.26
N SER A 92 14.73 3.79 0.61
CA SER A 92 15.73 2.94 -0.03
C SER A 92 15.08 2.07 -1.11
N LEU A 93 15.87 1.60 -2.08
CA LEU A 93 15.40 0.72 -3.15
C LEU A 93 16.34 -0.48 -3.33
N GLY A 94 15.92 -1.66 -2.88
CA GLY A 94 16.57 -2.93 -3.14
C GLY A 94 15.89 -3.68 -4.29
N LEU A 95 16.66 -4.18 -5.25
CA LEU A 95 16.14 -4.99 -6.36
C LEU A 95 16.81 -6.37 -6.40
N ILE A 96 15.98 -7.41 -6.58
CA ILE A 96 16.42 -8.76 -6.95
C ILE A 96 15.88 -9.01 -8.35
N ILE A 97 16.77 -9.16 -9.32
CA ILE A 97 16.45 -9.24 -10.74
C ILE A 97 16.89 -10.60 -11.27
N GLU A 98 16.00 -11.29 -11.96
CA GLU A 98 16.32 -12.51 -12.69
C GLU A 98 17.14 -12.20 -13.95
N GLU A 99 18.21 -12.97 -14.19
CA GLU A 99 18.93 -12.93 -15.45
C GLU A 99 18.00 -13.23 -16.64
N GLY A 100 18.15 -12.43 -17.70
CA GLY A 100 17.35 -12.53 -18.91
C GLY A 100 16.15 -11.59 -18.94
N LEU A 101 15.90 -10.81 -17.87
CA LEU A 101 14.91 -9.74 -17.88
C LEU A 101 15.21 -8.71 -18.98
N ASP A 102 14.18 -8.27 -19.69
CA ASP A 102 14.29 -7.15 -20.61
C ASP A 102 14.69 -5.86 -19.89
N ARG A 103 15.75 -5.21 -20.40
CA ARG A 103 16.18 -3.91 -19.89
C ARG A 103 15.08 -2.86 -19.98
N GLU A 104 14.26 -2.91 -21.02
CA GLU A 104 13.12 -2.00 -21.18
C GLU A 104 12.07 -2.20 -20.07
N VAL A 105 11.86 -3.44 -19.62
CA VAL A 105 10.96 -3.74 -18.49
C VAL A 105 11.51 -3.12 -17.20
N LEU A 106 12.82 -3.29 -16.94
CA LEU A 106 13.46 -2.64 -15.80
C LEU A 106 13.34 -1.11 -15.88
N GLU A 107 13.65 -0.51 -17.03
CA GLU A 107 13.54 0.95 -17.22
C GLU A 107 12.12 1.46 -16.99
N LYS A 108 11.09 0.73 -17.44
CA LYS A 108 9.67 1.05 -17.16
C LYS A 108 9.38 1.03 -15.66
N ILE A 109 9.85 0.02 -14.94
CA ILE A 109 9.68 -0.10 -13.48
C ILE A 109 10.37 1.08 -12.76
N ILE A 110 11.63 1.37 -13.09
CA ILE A 110 12.39 2.47 -12.46
C ILE A 110 11.78 3.84 -12.78
N ASN A 111 11.26 4.04 -13.99
CA ASN A 111 10.54 5.26 -14.33
C ASN A 111 9.21 5.39 -13.55
N SER A 112 8.51 4.28 -13.30
CA SER A 112 7.32 4.27 -12.46
C SER A 112 7.63 4.64 -11.00
N ILE A 113 8.70 4.04 -10.43
CA ILE A 113 9.21 4.40 -9.09
C ILE A 113 9.51 5.89 -9.02
N SER A 114 10.30 6.42 -9.97
CA SER A 114 10.67 7.84 -10.02
C SER A 114 9.44 8.74 -10.06
N LEU A 115 8.48 8.44 -10.96
CA LEU A 115 7.24 9.20 -11.11
C LEU A 115 6.45 9.24 -9.79
N HIS A 116 6.28 8.09 -9.14
CA HIS A 116 5.47 7.97 -7.93
C HIS A 116 6.16 8.54 -6.69
N ALA A 117 7.49 8.40 -6.58
CA ALA A 117 8.29 9.04 -5.54
C ALA A 117 8.17 10.58 -5.65
N LYS A 118 8.34 11.11 -6.86
CA LYS A 118 8.20 12.56 -7.13
C LYS A 118 6.80 13.08 -6.83
N ARG A 119 5.75 12.35 -7.23
CA ARG A 119 4.35 12.73 -6.94
C ARG A 119 4.03 12.74 -5.45
N ALA A 120 4.65 11.84 -4.68
CA ALA A 120 4.51 11.80 -3.24
C ALA A 120 5.46 12.78 -2.52
N GLY A 121 6.40 13.41 -3.22
CA GLY A 121 7.37 14.32 -2.62
C GLY A 121 8.42 13.61 -1.76
N VAL A 122 8.71 12.33 -2.05
CA VAL A 122 9.80 11.56 -1.42
C VAL A 122 10.94 11.37 -2.41
N VAL A 123 12.12 11.05 -1.90
CA VAL A 123 13.31 10.76 -2.73
C VAL A 123 13.88 9.38 -2.40
N ILE A 124 14.39 8.69 -3.42
CA ILE A 124 15.17 7.47 -3.24
C ILE A 124 16.61 7.88 -2.95
N VAL A 125 17.14 7.56 -1.77
CA VAL A 125 18.46 8.07 -1.32
C VAL A 125 19.57 7.03 -1.31
N THR A 126 19.21 5.76 -1.33
CA THR A 126 20.15 4.65 -1.40
C THR A 126 19.47 3.44 -2.04
N GLY A 127 20.24 2.45 -2.46
CA GLY A 127 19.70 1.23 -3.02
C GLY A 127 20.73 0.14 -3.22
N ASP A 128 20.23 -1.03 -3.58
CA ASP A 128 21.04 -2.20 -3.91
C ASP A 128 20.45 -2.92 -5.13
N THR A 129 21.29 -3.60 -5.89
CA THR A 129 20.87 -4.39 -7.05
C THR A 129 21.58 -5.72 -7.04
N LYS A 130 20.80 -6.80 -6.98
CA LYS A 130 21.25 -8.17 -7.16
C LYS A 130 20.66 -8.74 -8.43
N VAL A 131 21.50 -9.41 -9.20
CA VAL A 131 21.06 -10.21 -10.35
C VAL A 131 21.31 -11.67 -10.00
N VAL A 132 20.24 -12.47 -10.04
CA VAL A 132 20.26 -13.91 -9.75
C VAL A 132 20.13 -14.71 -11.04
N GLU A 133 20.48 -15.98 -10.99
CA GLU A 133 20.39 -16.90 -12.12
C GLU A 133 18.95 -17.03 -12.63
N ASN A 134 18.81 -17.39 -13.90
CA ASN A 134 17.50 -17.70 -14.47
C ASN A 134 16.80 -18.80 -13.66
N GLY A 135 15.53 -18.59 -13.30
CA GLY A 135 14.74 -19.48 -12.45
C GLY A 135 14.91 -19.30 -10.94
N ALA A 136 15.87 -18.49 -10.47
CA ALA A 136 16.09 -18.25 -9.04
C ALA A 136 15.14 -17.20 -8.44
N ALA A 137 14.58 -16.31 -9.28
CA ALA A 137 13.52 -15.37 -8.94
C ALA A 137 12.55 -15.26 -10.11
N ASP A 138 11.27 -14.94 -9.87
CA ASP A 138 10.32 -14.67 -10.96
C ASP A 138 10.43 -13.20 -11.38
N LYS A 139 11.27 -12.94 -12.39
CA LYS A 139 11.51 -11.64 -13.01
C LYS A 139 12.15 -10.60 -12.09
N VAL A 140 11.37 -9.90 -11.26
CA VAL A 140 11.87 -8.82 -10.40
C VAL A 140 11.10 -8.82 -9.09
N PHE A 141 11.84 -8.80 -7.99
CA PHE A 141 11.33 -8.46 -6.67
C PHE A 141 11.94 -7.14 -6.22
N ILE A 142 11.13 -6.35 -5.51
CA ILE A 142 11.54 -5.04 -5.01
C ILE A 142 11.37 -5.02 -3.50
N ASN A 143 12.39 -4.58 -2.78
CA ASN A 143 12.24 -4.13 -1.40
C ASN A 143 12.36 -2.62 -1.37
N THR A 144 11.46 -1.97 -0.65
CA THR A 144 11.59 -0.56 -0.31
C THR A 144 11.49 -0.42 1.19
N SER A 145 12.47 0.24 1.78
CA SER A 145 12.39 0.69 3.16
C SER A 145 12.20 2.19 3.18
N GLY A 146 11.44 2.70 4.15
CA GLY A 146 11.06 4.10 4.18
C GLY A 146 11.26 4.71 5.55
N VAL A 147 11.75 5.95 5.57
CA VAL A 147 11.83 6.77 6.77
C VAL A 147 10.95 8.01 6.64
N GLY A 148 10.28 8.35 7.73
CA GLY A 148 9.43 9.51 7.81
C GLY A 148 9.41 10.11 9.20
N ARG A 149 9.14 11.41 9.28
CA ARG A 149 9.10 12.13 10.55
C ARG A 149 7.73 12.04 11.20
N ILE A 150 7.65 11.64 12.47
CA ILE A 150 6.37 11.55 13.17
C ILE A 150 5.87 12.97 13.52
N ILE A 151 4.74 13.35 12.91
CA ILE A 151 4.07 14.64 13.19
C ILE A 151 2.86 14.49 14.13
N ASN A 152 2.31 13.28 14.24
CA ASN A 152 1.21 12.98 15.16
C ASN A 152 1.55 11.77 16.04
N LYS A 153 1.85 12.04 17.30
CA LYS A 153 2.19 11.01 18.30
C LYS A 153 0.96 10.30 18.90
N GLY A 154 -0.24 10.74 18.56
CA GLY A 154 -1.51 10.23 19.09
C GLY A 154 -2.07 9.01 18.34
N ILE A 155 -1.40 8.56 17.27
CA ILE A 155 -1.83 7.39 16.52
C ILE A 155 -1.34 6.13 17.25
N SER A 156 -2.26 5.42 17.92
CA SER A 156 -1.97 4.23 18.71
C SER A 156 -3.23 3.42 18.98
N ILE A 157 -3.10 2.09 18.97
CA ILE A 157 -4.19 1.16 19.32
C ILE A 157 -4.76 1.46 20.72
N ASN A 158 -3.91 1.92 21.64
CA ASN A 158 -4.28 2.23 23.03
C ASN A 158 -5.21 3.46 23.15
N ASN A 159 -5.32 4.28 22.11
CA ASN A 159 -6.17 5.47 22.12
C ASN A 159 -7.60 5.19 21.64
N ILE A 160 -7.85 3.99 21.10
CA ILE A 160 -9.18 3.54 20.65
C ILE A 160 -10.11 3.39 21.86
N LYS A 161 -11.36 3.84 21.71
CA LYS A 161 -12.40 3.76 22.74
C LYS A 161 -13.74 3.35 22.12
N CYS A 162 -14.61 2.75 22.93
CA CYS A 162 -15.99 2.51 22.56
C CYS A 162 -16.68 3.80 22.07
N GLY A 163 -17.44 3.71 20.99
CA GLY A 163 -18.12 4.82 20.33
C GLY A 163 -17.32 5.51 19.23
N ASP A 164 -16.01 5.21 19.11
CA ASP A 164 -15.21 5.69 17.98
C ASP A 164 -15.75 5.16 16.66
N LYS A 165 -15.63 5.96 15.60
CA LYS A 165 -16.13 5.64 14.27
C LYS A 165 -15.02 5.09 13.39
N ILE A 166 -15.40 4.13 12.57
CA ILE A 166 -14.52 3.50 11.58
C ILE A 166 -14.81 4.14 10.24
N ILE A 167 -13.78 4.69 9.61
CA ILE A 167 -13.83 5.28 8.29
C ILE A 167 -12.96 4.47 7.36
N LEU A 168 -13.48 4.11 6.19
CA LEU A 168 -12.66 3.71 5.04
C LEU A 168 -12.45 4.92 4.15
N THR A 169 -11.23 5.13 3.67
CA THR A 169 -10.92 6.32 2.84
C THR A 169 -11.35 6.18 1.38
N GLY A 170 -11.67 4.97 0.90
CA GLY A 170 -12.05 4.74 -0.49
C GLY A 170 -12.77 3.41 -0.70
N ASN A 171 -13.02 3.06 -1.96
CA ASN A 171 -13.63 1.78 -2.34
C ASN A 171 -12.70 0.62 -1.97
N ILE A 172 -13.27 -0.54 -1.64
CA ILE A 172 -12.49 -1.74 -1.33
C ILE A 172 -12.40 -2.72 -2.52
N ALA A 173 -11.42 -3.63 -2.43
CA ALA A 173 -11.15 -4.77 -3.31
C ALA A 173 -10.72 -4.43 -4.75
N GLU A 174 -10.48 -3.16 -5.07
CA GLU A 174 -10.12 -2.74 -6.42
C GLU A 174 -8.74 -3.28 -6.86
N HIS A 175 -7.71 -3.20 -6.00
CA HIS A 175 -6.38 -3.75 -6.31
C HIS A 175 -6.42 -5.26 -6.55
N GLY A 176 -6.89 -6.04 -5.56
CA GLY A 176 -6.82 -7.49 -5.69
C GLY A 176 -7.61 -8.03 -6.88
N LEU A 177 -8.78 -7.45 -7.18
CA LEU A 177 -9.54 -7.82 -8.37
C LEU A 177 -8.86 -7.38 -9.69
N ALA A 178 -8.21 -6.22 -9.73
CA ALA A 178 -7.48 -5.78 -10.92
C ALA A 178 -6.30 -6.72 -11.24
N VAL A 179 -5.58 -7.19 -10.22
CA VAL A 179 -4.49 -8.16 -10.38
C VAL A 179 -5.04 -9.53 -10.80
N LEU A 180 -6.10 -10.01 -10.14
CA LEU A 180 -6.70 -11.32 -10.44
C LEU A 180 -7.27 -11.42 -11.86
N THR A 181 -8.04 -10.42 -12.28
CA THR A 181 -8.66 -10.40 -13.61
C THR A 181 -7.58 -10.41 -14.68
N LYS A 182 -6.46 -9.70 -14.46
CA LYS A 182 -5.31 -9.72 -15.37
C LYS A 182 -4.61 -11.08 -15.41
N ARG A 183 -4.52 -11.81 -14.29
CA ARG A 183 -3.88 -13.15 -14.25
C ARG A 183 -4.66 -14.22 -14.99
N LYS A 184 -5.98 -14.23 -14.80
CA LYS A 184 -6.85 -15.26 -15.39
C LYS A 184 -7.22 -14.94 -16.85
N ASP A 185 -6.66 -13.86 -17.41
CA ASP A 185 -7.02 -13.29 -18.71
C ASP A 185 -8.54 -13.17 -18.89
N LEU A 186 -9.23 -12.83 -17.80
CA LEU A 186 -10.68 -12.72 -17.76
C LEU A 186 -11.08 -11.38 -18.37
N ASP A 187 -11.31 -11.37 -19.68
CA ASP A 187 -11.96 -10.23 -20.34
C ASP A 187 -13.46 -10.24 -20.04
N LEU A 188 -13.82 -9.78 -18.84
CA LEU A 188 -15.21 -9.64 -18.41
C LEU A 188 -15.87 -8.37 -18.99
N GLY A 189 -15.20 -7.62 -19.87
CA GLY A 189 -15.64 -6.28 -20.29
C GLY A 189 -15.69 -5.25 -19.14
N LEU A 190 -15.26 -5.64 -17.93
CA LEU A 190 -15.27 -4.85 -16.71
C LEU A 190 -13.84 -4.47 -16.36
N SER A 191 -13.36 -3.33 -16.87
CA SER A 191 -12.05 -2.81 -16.46
C SER A 191 -12.13 -2.28 -15.03
N ILE A 192 -11.69 -3.11 -14.07
CA ILE A 192 -11.34 -2.74 -12.71
C ILE A 192 -9.87 -2.33 -12.71
N LYS A 193 -9.56 -1.18 -12.12
CA LYS A 193 -8.19 -0.69 -11.95
C LYS A 193 -7.84 -0.77 -10.48
N SER A 194 -6.59 -1.13 -10.19
CA SER A 194 -6.08 -1.09 -8.83
C SER A 194 -6.17 0.32 -8.24
N ASP A 195 -6.57 0.38 -6.98
CA ASP A 195 -6.60 1.59 -6.15
C ASP A 195 -5.20 2.05 -5.72
N CYS A 196 -4.14 1.31 -6.06
CA CYS A 196 -2.75 1.58 -5.64
C CYS A 196 -2.41 3.08 -5.72
N ALA A 197 -2.14 3.70 -4.57
CA ALA A 197 -1.87 5.12 -4.48
C ALA A 197 -1.17 5.47 -3.16
N ALA A 198 -0.29 6.48 -3.23
CA ALA A 198 0.31 7.08 -2.06
C ALA A 198 -0.71 7.97 -1.33
N LEU A 199 -0.97 7.67 -0.06
CA LEU A 199 -1.99 8.34 0.75
C LEU A 199 -1.48 9.56 1.51
N ASN A 200 -0.18 9.86 1.42
CA ASN A 200 0.43 10.96 2.16
C ASN A 200 -0.20 12.33 1.83
N ASN A 201 -0.52 12.58 0.56
CA ASN A 201 -1.19 13.84 0.15
C ASN A 201 -2.65 13.95 0.63
N LEU A 202 -3.30 12.82 0.93
CA LEU A 202 -4.64 12.79 1.53
C LEU A 202 -4.58 12.97 3.06
N ILE A 203 -3.71 12.20 3.72
CA ILE A 203 -3.76 12.01 5.17
C ILE A 203 -2.87 13.00 5.93
N VAL A 204 -1.67 13.34 5.44
CA VAL A 204 -0.76 14.27 6.13
C VAL A 204 -1.40 15.65 6.36
N PRO A 205 -2.09 16.26 5.39
CA PRO A 205 -2.81 17.52 5.62
C PRO A 205 -3.90 17.41 6.68
N LEU A 206 -4.56 16.25 6.78
CA LEU A 206 -5.56 15.98 7.81
C LEU A 206 -4.93 15.85 9.21
N LEU A 207 -3.83 15.10 9.32
CA LEU A 207 -3.08 14.92 10.57
C LEU A 207 -2.57 16.24 11.15
N ARG A 208 -2.19 17.21 10.29
CA ARG A 208 -1.80 18.55 10.74
C ARG A 208 -2.96 19.38 11.29
N ARG A 209 -4.20 19.05 10.95
CA ARG A 209 -5.41 19.80 11.32
C ARG A 209 -6.14 19.24 12.53
N THR A 210 -5.97 17.96 12.84
CA THR A 210 -6.71 17.32 13.92
C THR A 210 -5.94 16.23 14.63
N LYS A 211 -6.18 16.11 15.94
CA LYS A 211 -5.74 14.99 16.79
C LYS A 211 -6.85 13.96 17.02
N ALA A 212 -7.99 14.09 16.33
CA ALA A 212 -9.15 13.22 16.52
C ALA A 212 -8.98 11.81 15.94
N ILE A 213 -8.00 11.63 15.05
CA ILE A 213 -7.62 10.32 14.52
C ILE A 213 -6.81 9.61 15.60
N LYS A 214 -7.28 8.42 15.98
CA LYS A 214 -6.70 7.63 17.08
C LYS A 214 -5.88 6.46 16.58
N PHE A 215 -6.28 5.87 15.46
CA PHE A 215 -5.58 4.73 14.86
C PHE A 215 -5.80 4.73 13.35
N MET A 216 -4.82 4.26 12.60
CA MET A 216 -4.93 4.02 11.17
C MET A 216 -4.19 2.74 10.80
N ARG A 217 -4.68 2.04 9.76
CA ARG A 217 -4.00 0.93 9.11
C ARG A 217 -4.48 0.83 7.67
N ASP A 218 -3.59 0.51 6.75
CA ASP A 218 -3.90 0.16 5.38
C ASP A 218 -4.27 -1.33 5.26
N PRO A 219 -5.42 -1.67 4.65
CA PRO A 219 -5.91 -3.04 4.57
C PRO A 219 -5.36 -3.76 3.34
N THR A 220 -4.06 -4.08 3.37
CA THR A 220 -3.35 -4.82 2.32
C THR A 220 -3.72 -6.31 2.37
N ARG A 221 -2.82 -7.22 2.76
CA ARG A 221 -3.11 -8.67 2.77
C ARG A 221 -4.21 -9.00 3.79
N GLY A 222 -5.18 -9.82 3.36
CA GLY A 222 -6.36 -10.17 4.15
C GLY A 222 -7.47 -9.10 4.15
N GLY A 223 -7.25 -7.96 3.47
CA GLY A 223 -8.26 -6.92 3.28
C GLY A 223 -8.75 -6.29 4.58
N ILE A 224 -9.91 -5.63 4.52
CA ILE A 224 -10.46 -4.95 5.70
C ILE A 224 -10.90 -5.93 6.79
N ALA A 225 -11.27 -7.16 6.43
CA ALA A 225 -11.70 -8.16 7.39
C ALA A 225 -10.57 -8.53 8.36
N THR A 226 -9.39 -8.90 7.85
CA THR A 226 -8.24 -9.25 8.71
C THR A 226 -7.79 -8.04 9.51
N THR A 227 -7.65 -6.87 8.89
CA THR A 227 -7.22 -5.66 9.59
C THR A 227 -8.16 -5.26 10.74
N LEU A 228 -9.47 -5.33 10.54
CA LEU A 228 -10.42 -5.05 11.62
C LEU A 228 -10.33 -6.08 12.75
N ASN A 229 -10.09 -7.35 12.43
CA ASN A 229 -9.90 -8.38 13.45
C ASN A 229 -8.61 -8.13 14.27
N GLU A 230 -7.48 -7.79 13.62
CA GLU A 230 -6.23 -7.43 14.31
C GLU A 230 -6.44 -6.28 15.31
N ILE A 231 -7.23 -5.28 14.90
CA ILE A 231 -7.60 -4.14 15.73
C ILE A 231 -8.42 -4.61 16.94
N THR A 232 -9.43 -5.47 16.75
CA THR A 232 -10.26 -5.96 17.85
C THR A 232 -9.46 -6.81 18.84
N GLU A 233 -8.55 -7.65 18.34
CA GLU A 233 -7.67 -8.48 19.15
C GLU A 233 -6.72 -7.62 19.99
N SER A 234 -6.05 -6.65 19.35
CA SER A 234 -5.08 -5.78 20.01
C SER A 234 -5.71 -4.79 20.99
N SER A 235 -6.94 -4.32 20.71
CA SER A 235 -7.64 -3.34 21.57
C SER A 235 -8.47 -3.98 22.68
N GLY A 236 -8.81 -5.26 22.57
CA GLY A 236 -9.75 -5.94 23.47
C GLY A 236 -11.20 -5.42 23.38
N LEU A 237 -11.53 -4.68 22.32
CA LEU A 237 -12.86 -4.15 22.02
C LEU A 237 -13.51 -4.92 20.86
N GLY A 238 -14.80 -4.68 20.63
CA GLY A 238 -15.50 -5.18 19.46
C GLY A 238 -15.63 -4.13 18.37
N ILE A 239 -15.97 -4.55 17.16
CA ILE A 239 -16.28 -3.67 16.05
C ILE A 239 -17.61 -4.10 15.42
N ILE A 240 -18.48 -3.15 15.12
CA ILE A 240 -19.67 -3.36 14.29
C ILE A 240 -19.53 -2.54 13.01
N ILE A 241 -19.62 -3.20 11.86
CA ILE A 241 -19.68 -2.57 10.54
C ILE A 241 -21.05 -2.81 9.89
N GLU A 242 -21.50 -1.86 9.07
CA GLU A 242 -22.75 -1.92 8.34
C GLU A 242 -22.49 -2.18 6.86
N GLU A 243 -22.95 -3.31 6.35
CA GLU A 243 -22.71 -3.75 4.96
C GLU A 243 -23.12 -2.70 3.92
N LYS A 244 -24.29 -2.08 4.12
CA LYS A 244 -24.80 -1.00 3.24
C LYS A 244 -23.86 0.21 3.15
N ASN A 245 -22.99 0.39 4.14
CA ASN A 245 -22.08 1.53 4.22
C ASN A 245 -20.69 1.21 3.66
N ILE A 246 -20.40 -0.04 3.31
CA ILE A 246 -19.09 -0.41 2.79
C ILE A 246 -19.02 0.05 1.32
N PRO A 247 -18.07 0.92 0.95
CA PRO A 247 -17.93 1.45 -0.40
C PRO A 247 -17.40 0.35 -1.33
N ILE A 248 -18.30 -0.28 -2.08
CA ILE A 248 -17.97 -1.31 -3.06
C ILE A 248 -18.63 -0.91 -4.38
N THR A 249 -17.83 -0.77 -5.44
CA THR A 249 -18.36 -0.42 -6.76
C THR A 249 -19.19 -1.57 -7.34
N SER A 250 -20.12 -1.25 -8.25
CA SER A 250 -20.91 -2.27 -8.94
C SER A 250 -20.04 -3.29 -9.67
N LYS A 251 -18.94 -2.84 -10.29
CA LYS A 251 -17.98 -3.72 -10.97
C LYS A 251 -17.33 -4.71 -10.01
N VAL A 252 -16.88 -4.22 -8.85
CA VAL A 252 -16.28 -5.07 -7.80
C VAL A 252 -17.30 -6.11 -7.32
N ARG A 253 -18.55 -5.71 -7.05
CA ARG A 253 -19.61 -6.66 -6.64
C ARG A 253 -19.81 -7.77 -7.67
N VAL A 254 -20.01 -7.42 -8.94
CA VAL A 254 -20.24 -8.39 -10.02
C VAL A 254 -19.08 -9.37 -10.15
N VAL A 255 -17.84 -8.88 -10.16
CA VAL A 255 -16.66 -9.74 -10.30
C VAL A 255 -16.46 -10.62 -9.06
N SER A 256 -16.68 -10.08 -7.87
CA SER A 256 -16.61 -10.84 -6.62
C SER A 256 -17.65 -11.96 -6.56
N GLU A 257 -18.90 -11.69 -6.96
CA GLU A 257 -19.96 -12.69 -7.05
C GLU A 257 -19.62 -13.78 -8.06
N LEU A 258 -19.17 -13.41 -9.26
CA LEU A 258 -18.78 -14.35 -10.32
C LEU A 258 -17.64 -15.28 -9.89
N LEU A 259 -16.68 -14.74 -9.13
CA LEU A 259 -15.51 -15.47 -8.67
C LEU A 259 -15.73 -16.18 -7.32
N GLY A 260 -16.87 -15.99 -6.67
CA GLY A 260 -17.16 -16.56 -5.36
C GLY A 260 -16.24 -16.05 -4.25
N ILE A 261 -15.79 -14.80 -4.34
CA ILE A 261 -14.87 -14.19 -3.35
C ILE A 261 -15.54 -13.04 -2.61
N ASP A 262 -15.31 -12.97 -1.30
CA ASP A 262 -15.83 -11.89 -0.46
C ASP A 262 -14.89 -10.66 -0.54
N PRO A 263 -15.36 -9.49 -1.02
CA PRO A 263 -14.55 -8.26 -1.14
C PRO A 263 -13.87 -7.83 0.15
N LEU A 264 -14.42 -8.18 1.31
CA LEU A 264 -13.87 -7.76 2.61
C LEU A 264 -12.45 -8.31 2.85
N TYR A 265 -12.10 -9.40 2.18
CA TYR A 265 -10.83 -10.10 2.34
C TYR A 265 -9.82 -9.82 1.23
N ILE A 266 -10.18 -8.97 0.28
CA ILE A 266 -9.35 -8.66 -0.88
C ILE A 266 -8.45 -7.47 -0.57
N ALA A 267 -7.19 -7.58 -0.97
CA ALA A 267 -6.19 -6.56 -0.73
C ALA A 267 -6.48 -5.24 -1.42
N ASN A 268 -6.08 -4.16 -0.74
CA ASN A 268 -6.20 -2.77 -1.16
C ASN A 268 -4.83 -2.11 -1.04
N GLU A 269 -4.52 -1.19 -1.93
CA GLU A 269 -3.17 -0.59 -2.03
C GLU A 269 -3.20 0.95 -2.07
N GLY A 270 -4.38 1.54 -1.86
CA GLY A 270 -4.56 3.00 -1.84
C GLY A 270 -5.74 3.44 -0.99
N ILE A 271 -6.04 2.71 0.08
CA ILE A 271 -7.01 3.12 1.10
C ILE A 271 -6.46 2.90 2.51
N ALA A 272 -7.09 3.55 3.49
CA ALA A 272 -6.83 3.36 4.91
C ALA A 272 -8.14 3.09 5.66
N ILE A 273 -8.04 2.25 6.69
CA ILE A 273 -8.97 2.19 7.81
C ILE A 273 -8.54 3.24 8.83
N MET A 274 -9.46 4.10 9.24
CA MET A 274 -9.22 5.13 10.26
C MET A 274 -10.21 5.00 11.41
N ILE A 275 -9.71 5.00 12.64
CA ILE A 275 -10.53 5.07 13.85
C ILE A 275 -10.48 6.49 14.38
N VAL A 276 -11.65 7.11 14.45
CA VAL A 276 -11.81 8.54 14.71
C VAL A 276 -12.77 8.75 15.88
N GLY A 277 -12.46 9.72 16.74
CA GLY A 277 -13.38 10.13 17.81
C GLY A 277 -14.78 10.46 17.30
N LYS A 278 -15.81 9.94 17.98
CA LYS A 278 -17.23 10.04 17.59
C LYS A 278 -17.65 11.41 17.08
N ASP A 279 -17.34 12.45 17.84
CA ASP A 279 -17.82 13.82 17.57
C ASP A 279 -17.10 14.47 16.38
N SER A 280 -15.90 13.99 16.05
CA SER A 280 -15.09 14.51 14.94
C SER A 280 -15.26 13.72 13.63
N ALA A 281 -15.90 12.54 13.68
CA ALA A 281 -15.98 11.63 12.55
C ALA A 281 -16.57 12.26 11.28
N LYS A 282 -17.64 13.05 11.40
CA LYS A 282 -18.25 13.77 10.26
C LYS A 282 -17.32 14.82 9.67
N GLY A 283 -16.60 15.56 10.52
CA GLY A 283 -15.64 16.57 10.06
C GLY A 283 -14.46 15.95 9.32
N VAL A 284 -13.94 14.83 9.83
CA VAL A 284 -12.88 14.05 9.16
C VAL A 284 -13.37 13.49 7.83
N LEU A 285 -14.57 12.88 7.80
CA LEU A 285 -15.17 12.36 6.58
C LEU A 285 -15.31 13.44 5.49
N ASN A 286 -15.83 14.61 5.87
CA ASN A 286 -15.99 15.73 4.94
C ASN A 286 -14.65 16.27 4.42
N PHE A 287 -13.58 16.20 5.22
CA PHE A 287 -12.24 16.55 4.76
C PHE A 287 -11.74 15.57 3.70
N LEU A 288 -11.83 14.27 3.99
CA LEU A 288 -11.38 13.20 3.08
C LEU A 288 -12.08 13.29 1.72
N ARG A 289 -13.40 13.49 1.72
CA ARG A 289 -14.23 13.56 0.50
C ARG A 289 -13.91 14.73 -0.44
N ARG A 290 -13.17 15.73 0.00
CA ARG A 290 -12.71 16.84 -0.86
C ARG A 290 -11.51 16.48 -1.72
N HIS A 291 -10.82 15.39 -1.39
CA HIS A 291 -9.65 14.94 -2.11
C HIS A 291 -10.02 13.82 -3.10
N PRO A 292 -9.45 13.76 -4.31
CA PRO A 292 -9.79 12.72 -5.28
C PRO A 292 -9.63 11.28 -4.76
N LEU A 293 -8.55 10.99 -4.03
CA LEU A 293 -8.33 9.67 -3.39
C LEU A 293 -9.32 9.37 -2.24
N GLY A 294 -9.99 10.38 -1.70
CA GLY A 294 -10.89 10.26 -0.55
C GLY A 294 -12.37 10.46 -0.89
N CYS A 295 -12.71 10.65 -2.17
CA CYS A 295 -14.06 11.04 -2.60
C CYS A 295 -15.13 9.99 -2.24
N HIS A 296 -14.73 8.71 -2.18
CA HIS A 296 -15.57 7.58 -1.76
C HIS A 296 -15.42 7.22 -0.28
N ALA A 297 -14.75 8.05 0.52
CA ALA A 297 -14.59 7.78 1.95
C ALA A 297 -15.97 7.62 2.62
N GLN A 298 -16.06 6.73 3.59
CA GLN A 298 -17.33 6.42 4.26
C GLN A 298 -17.12 5.99 5.70
N ILE A 299 -18.00 6.45 6.61
CA ILE A 299 -18.12 5.87 7.95
C ILE A 299 -18.83 4.52 7.77
N VAL A 300 -18.12 3.43 8.05
CA VAL A 300 -18.61 2.07 7.82
C VAL A 300 -19.10 1.39 9.10
N GLY A 301 -18.73 1.92 10.26
CA GLY A 301 -19.02 1.26 11.52
C GLY A 301 -18.55 2.01 12.74
N GLU A 302 -18.54 1.32 13.86
CA GLU A 302 -18.11 1.83 15.15
C GLU A 302 -17.45 0.78 16.03
N VAL A 303 -16.61 1.25 16.93
CA VAL A 303 -16.00 0.45 17.99
C VAL A 303 -16.99 0.30 19.14
N VAL A 304 -17.17 -0.93 19.63
CA VAL A 304 -18.13 -1.28 20.69
C VAL A 304 -17.44 -1.99 21.85
N LYS A 305 -18.08 -2.03 23.03
CA LYS A 305 -17.55 -2.79 24.18
C LYS A 305 -17.69 -4.30 24.00
N GLN A 306 -18.71 -4.75 23.29
CA GLN A 306 -19.07 -6.16 23.09
C GLN A 306 -19.67 -6.35 21.69
N PRO A 307 -19.49 -7.52 21.06
CA PRO A 307 -18.68 -8.66 21.52
C PRO A 307 -17.16 -8.36 21.44
N LYS A 308 -16.42 -8.58 22.52
CA LYS A 308 -14.96 -8.32 22.56
C LYS A 308 -14.20 -9.20 21.56
N GLY A 309 -13.17 -8.65 20.91
CA GLY A 309 -12.30 -9.40 20.02
C GLY A 309 -13.02 -9.94 18.78
N ARG A 310 -14.14 -9.32 18.40
CA ARG A 310 -14.97 -9.75 17.27
C ARG A 310 -15.37 -8.58 16.40
N VAL A 311 -15.39 -8.84 15.10
CA VAL A 311 -15.96 -7.96 14.08
C VAL A 311 -17.33 -8.52 13.68
N ILE A 312 -18.37 -7.72 13.85
CA ILE A 312 -19.74 -8.05 13.46
C ILE A 312 -20.13 -7.21 12.25
N LEU A 313 -20.64 -7.87 11.21
CA LEU A 313 -21.24 -7.20 10.05
C LEU A 313 -22.75 -7.29 10.13
N LYS A 314 -23.39 -6.11 10.19
CA LYS A 314 -24.83 -5.93 10.00
C LYS A 314 -25.15 -5.95 8.52
N THR A 315 -25.89 -6.95 8.08
CA THR A 315 -26.26 -7.13 6.69
C THR A 315 -27.31 -6.12 6.25
N THR A 316 -27.46 -5.98 4.94
CA THR A 316 -28.55 -5.17 4.34
C THR A 316 -29.96 -5.67 4.72
N LEU A 317 -30.08 -6.95 5.11
CA LEU A 317 -31.33 -7.58 5.55
C LEU A 317 -31.62 -7.41 7.05
N GLY A 318 -30.75 -6.72 7.78
CA GLY A 318 -30.89 -6.52 9.23
C GLY A 318 -30.44 -7.70 10.09
N THR A 319 -29.81 -8.72 9.49
CA THR A 319 -29.16 -9.82 10.22
C THR A 319 -27.72 -9.47 10.58
N GLU A 320 -27.11 -10.24 11.47
CA GLU A 320 -25.71 -10.08 11.86
C GLU A 320 -24.91 -11.34 11.53
N ARG A 321 -23.67 -11.16 11.04
CA ARG A 321 -22.70 -12.26 10.91
C ARG A 321 -21.34 -11.86 11.47
N ILE A 322 -20.60 -12.84 11.95
CA ILE A 322 -19.20 -12.65 12.34
C ILE A 322 -18.35 -12.54 11.07
N VAL A 323 -17.47 -11.56 11.03
CA VAL A 323 -16.39 -11.45 10.04
C VAL A 323 -15.12 -11.91 10.75
N ASP A 324 -14.64 -13.10 10.42
CA ASP A 324 -13.45 -13.69 11.06
C ASP A 324 -12.19 -13.41 10.24
N MET A 325 -11.02 -13.78 10.75
CA MET A 325 -9.79 -13.82 9.94
C MET A 325 -9.81 -15.02 8.98
N LEU A 326 -9.17 -14.89 7.81
CA LEU A 326 -8.94 -16.06 6.95
C LEU A 326 -7.93 -17.01 7.59
N THR A 327 -8.17 -18.31 7.44
CA THR A 327 -7.23 -19.36 7.84
C THR A 327 -5.98 -19.40 6.95
N ALA A 328 -6.11 -19.02 5.68
CA ALA A 328 -5.00 -18.95 4.72
C ALA A 328 -5.24 -17.82 3.72
N GLU A 329 -4.16 -17.25 3.19
CA GLU A 329 -4.24 -16.24 2.12
C GLU A 329 -4.94 -16.83 0.90
N SER A 330 -6.00 -16.19 0.44
CA SER A 330 -6.79 -16.68 -0.69
C SER A 330 -6.11 -16.45 -2.04
N LEU A 331 -5.19 -15.48 -2.13
CA LEU A 331 -4.66 -14.97 -3.40
C LEU A 331 -3.15 -14.72 -3.32
N PRO A 332 -2.29 -15.68 -3.68
CA PRO A 332 -0.85 -15.53 -3.54
C PRO A 332 -0.30 -14.39 -4.41
N ARG A 333 0.75 -13.72 -3.95
CA ARG A 333 1.51 -12.70 -4.71
C ARG A 333 0.66 -11.51 -5.19
N ILE A 334 -0.37 -11.11 -4.44
CA ILE A 334 -1.22 -10.01 -4.86
C ILE A 334 -0.49 -8.66 -4.78
N CYS A 335 0.45 -8.54 -3.84
CA CYS A 335 1.37 -7.41 -3.65
C CYS A 335 2.82 -7.88 -3.52
#